data_AF-A0A0G4LT23-F1
#
_entry.id   AF-A0A0G4LT23-F1
#
_cell.length_a   1.000
_cell.length_b   1.000
_cell.length_c   1.000
_cell.angle_alpha   90.00
_cell.angle_beta   90.00
_cell.angle_gamma   90.00
#
_symmetry.space_group_name_H-M   'P 1'
#
loop_
_entity.id
_entity.type
_entity.pdbx_description
1 polymer ?
#
loop_
_entity_poly.entity_id
_entity_poly.type
_entity_poly.pdbx_seq_one_letter_code
_entity_poly.pdbx_strand_id
1 'polypeptide(L)'
;MLLGAVRSILWVPISQYSYRALTTSAFEHVHSLSLDFHLGKRTGEVLSALNKGASINQFLEQVTFQVLPMLIDLGVAVFFFYVRFDATYAVIVSCISFWYLYLTIRMAQTRADQRRAMTNADREEEAVKNDSITSYETVKYFNAEDWEFRRYRNAIRVFQEAEAQVTWGMNKMNVIQALVFMAGMTVVLLFGSYQVTNEHRTVASTVPFNRQ
;
A
#
# COMPACT_ATOMS: atom_id res chain seq x y z
N MET A 1 -18.36 10.83 2.23
CA MET A 1 -17.85 10.63 0.86
C MET A 1 -17.39 11.93 0.19
N LEU A 2 -18.16 13.02 0.22
CA LEU A 2 -17.76 14.29 -0.41
C LEU A 2 -16.50 14.94 0.18
N LEU A 3 -16.31 14.93 1.50
CA LEU A 3 -15.09 15.47 2.14
C LEU A 3 -13.81 14.78 1.66
N GLY A 4 -13.85 13.47 1.44
CA GLY A 4 -12.71 12.72 0.91
C GLY A 4 -12.37 13.10 -0.53
N ALA A 5 -13.41 13.27 -1.37
CA ALA A 5 -13.24 13.68 -2.76
C ALA A 5 -12.75 15.14 -2.90
N VAL A 6 -13.27 16.05 -2.08
CA VAL A 6 -12.81 17.45 -2.03
C VAL A 6 -11.36 17.51 -1.58
N ARG A 7 -11.01 16.77 -0.51
CA ARG A 7 -9.62 16.65 -0.05
C ARG A 7 -8.71 16.11 -1.15
N SER A 8 -9.11 15.06 -1.88
CA SER A 8 -8.28 14.51 -2.95
C SER A 8 -8.05 15.51 -4.07
N ILE A 9 -9.08 16.27 -4.47
CA ILE A 9 -8.97 17.30 -5.50
C ILE A 9 -8.05 18.44 -5.05
N LEU A 10 -8.20 18.91 -3.80
CA LEU A 10 -7.35 19.95 -3.23
C LEU A 10 -5.88 19.53 -3.10
N TRP A 11 -5.62 18.21 -3.01
CA TRP A 11 -4.26 17.68 -2.91
C TRP A 11 -3.52 17.57 -4.23
N VAL A 12 -4.24 17.39 -5.35
CA VAL A 12 -3.63 17.29 -6.69
C VAL A 12 -2.63 18.42 -6.96
N PRO A 13 -2.96 19.72 -6.80
CA PRO A 13 -2.01 20.79 -7.13
C PRO A 13 -0.76 20.77 -6.25
N ILE A 14 -0.89 20.38 -4.97
CA ILE A 14 0.23 20.34 -4.02
C ILE A 14 1.21 19.21 -4.40
N SER A 15 0.69 18.01 -4.68
CA SER A 15 1.51 16.88 -5.10
C SER A 15 2.16 17.14 -6.46
N GLN A 16 1.42 17.68 -7.44
CA GLN A 16 1.99 18.01 -8.76
C GLN A 16 3.09 19.08 -8.66
N TYR A 17 2.92 20.09 -7.81
CA TYR A 17 3.94 21.10 -7.57
C TYR A 17 5.19 20.50 -6.90
N SER A 18 4.98 19.70 -5.86
CA SER A 18 6.06 19.05 -5.10
C SER A 18 6.88 18.10 -5.99
N TYR A 19 6.20 17.26 -6.77
CA TYR A 19 6.82 16.36 -7.73
C TYR A 19 7.66 17.12 -8.76
N ARG A 20 7.11 18.20 -9.34
CA ARG A 20 7.82 19.03 -10.31
C ARG A 20 9.05 19.68 -9.68
N ALA A 21 8.91 20.33 -8.52
CA ALA A 21 10.00 21.00 -7.84
C ALA A 21 11.15 20.05 -7.49
N LEU A 22 10.83 18.89 -6.91
CA LEU A 22 11.82 17.90 -6.48
C LEU A 22 12.51 17.22 -7.66
N THR A 23 11.75 16.86 -8.70
CA THR A 23 12.31 16.18 -9.89
C THR A 23 13.20 17.14 -10.70
N THR A 24 12.75 18.38 -10.90
CA THR A 24 13.54 19.40 -11.60
C THR A 24 14.80 19.75 -10.83
N SER A 25 14.71 19.96 -9.51
CA SER A 25 15.89 20.26 -8.69
C SER A 25 16.93 19.13 -8.69
N ALA A 26 16.49 17.86 -8.64
CA ALA A 26 17.38 16.72 -8.75
C ALA A 26 18.08 16.65 -10.12
N PHE A 27 17.33 16.91 -11.21
CA PHE A 27 17.90 16.94 -12.57
C PHE A 27 18.91 18.08 -12.75
N GLU A 28 18.54 19.30 -12.35
CA GLU A 28 19.41 20.47 -12.42
C GLU A 28 20.70 20.26 -11.61
N HIS A 29 20.59 19.71 -10.40
CA HIS A 29 21.75 19.41 -9.56
C HIS A 29 22.69 18.41 -10.22
N VAL A 30 22.14 17.30 -10.75
CA VAL A 30 22.96 16.30 -11.43
C VAL A 30 23.63 16.87 -12.67
N HIS A 31 22.92 17.73 -13.43
CA HIS A 31 23.48 18.36 -14.63
C HIS A 31 24.55 19.42 -14.32
N SER A 32 24.48 20.04 -13.12
CA SER A 32 25.46 21.04 -12.67
C SER A 32 26.79 20.46 -12.19
N LEU A 33 26.93 19.13 -12.12
CA LEU A 33 28.15 18.47 -11.64
C LEU A 33 29.30 18.57 -12.65
N SER A 34 30.53 18.45 -12.15
CA SER A 34 31.75 18.57 -12.95
C SER A 34 31.82 17.54 -14.08
N LEU A 35 32.53 17.87 -15.17
CA LEU A 35 32.79 16.95 -16.29
C LEU A 35 33.42 15.62 -15.82
N ASP A 36 34.32 15.65 -14.83
CA ASP A 36 34.94 14.44 -14.26
C ASP A 36 33.92 13.50 -13.60
N PHE A 37 32.86 14.05 -12.98
CA PHE A 37 31.77 13.25 -12.43
C PHE A 37 30.99 12.54 -13.53
N HIS A 38 30.72 13.24 -14.64
CA HIS A 38 30.00 12.68 -15.79
C HIS A 38 30.83 11.68 -16.59
N LEU A 39 32.16 11.86 -16.68
CA LEU A 39 33.06 10.92 -17.35
C LEU A 39 33.42 9.71 -16.48
N GLY A 40 33.44 9.88 -15.15
CA GLY A 40 33.77 8.82 -14.19
C GLY A 40 32.62 7.87 -13.85
N LYS A 41 31.39 8.14 -14.31
CA LYS A 41 30.20 7.33 -14.06
C LYS A 41 29.52 6.93 -15.36
N ARG A 42 28.99 5.70 -15.41
CA ARG A 42 28.18 5.27 -16.56
C ARG A 42 26.89 6.09 -16.57
N THR A 43 26.53 6.71 -17.70
CA THR A 43 25.30 7.50 -17.86
C THR A 43 24.06 6.75 -17.35
N GLY A 44 23.98 5.44 -17.57
CA GLY A 44 22.90 4.59 -17.05
C GLY A 44 22.83 4.49 -15.52
N GLU A 45 23.97 4.56 -14.80
CA GLU A 45 24.00 4.57 -13.34
C GLU A 45 23.46 5.89 -12.77
N VAL A 46 23.80 7.01 -13.41
CA VAL A 46 23.31 8.34 -13.03
C VAL A 46 21.80 8.47 -13.26
N LEU A 47 21.30 8.02 -14.41
CA LEU A 47 19.86 7.95 -14.66
C LEU A 47 19.14 7.01 -13.67
N SER A 48 19.73 5.86 -13.35
CA SER A 48 19.16 4.95 -12.35
C SER A 48 19.09 5.60 -10.96
N ALA A 49 20.10 6.36 -10.57
CA ALA A 49 20.11 7.09 -9.30
C ALA A 49 19.04 8.20 -9.27
N LEU A 50 18.87 8.96 -10.36
CA LEU A 50 17.79 9.94 -10.50
C LEU A 50 16.40 9.30 -10.36
N ASN A 51 16.16 8.16 -11.02
CA ASN A 51 14.89 7.43 -10.92
C ASN A 51 14.63 6.88 -9.51
N LYS A 52 15.67 6.41 -8.81
CA LYS A 52 15.58 6.01 -7.40
C LYS A 52 15.28 7.21 -6.49
N GLY A 53 15.89 8.37 -6.74
CA GLY A 53 15.61 9.62 -6.03
C GLY A 53 14.15 10.07 -6.19
N ALA A 54 13.61 9.99 -7.41
CA ALA A 54 12.19 10.28 -7.66
C ALA A 54 11.25 9.36 -6.85
N SER A 55 11.63 8.09 -6.65
CA SER A 55 10.87 7.15 -5.82
C SER A 55 10.87 7.52 -4.33
N ILE A 56 11.98 8.09 -3.83
CA ILE A 56 12.06 8.61 -2.46
C ILE A 56 11.16 9.84 -2.28
N ASN A 57 11.14 10.74 -3.27
CA ASN A 57 10.24 11.89 -3.25
C ASN A 57 8.78 11.45 -3.17
N GLN A 58 8.39 10.45 -3.96
CA GLN A 58 7.04 9.87 -3.90
C GLN A 58 6.71 9.27 -2.52
N PHE A 59 7.68 8.60 -1.89
CA PHE A 59 7.51 8.06 -0.53
C PHE A 59 7.34 9.18 0.51
N LEU A 60 8.15 10.24 0.45
CA LEU A 60 8.05 11.40 1.34
C LEU A 60 6.72 12.12 1.18
N GLU A 61 6.26 12.28 -0.06
CA GLU A 61 4.93 12.79 -0.35
C GLU A 61 3.88 11.90 0.32
N GLN A 62 3.92 10.58 0.09
CA GLN A 62 2.95 9.66 0.69
C GLN A 62 2.91 9.75 2.22
N VAL A 63 4.06 9.79 2.88
CA VAL A 63 4.15 9.90 4.35
C VAL A 63 3.59 11.25 4.83
N THR A 64 4.05 12.35 4.25
CA THR A 64 3.68 13.71 4.68
C THR A 64 2.21 14.01 4.44
N PHE A 65 1.67 13.51 3.34
CA PHE A 65 0.39 13.95 2.81
C PHE A 65 -0.75 12.95 2.99
N GLN A 66 -0.45 11.68 3.27
CA GLN A 66 -1.45 10.66 3.59
C GLN A 66 -1.33 10.14 5.02
N VAL A 67 -0.13 9.76 5.46
CA VAL A 67 0.07 9.14 6.78
C VAL A 67 -0.09 10.16 7.90
N LEU A 68 0.58 11.30 7.80
CA LEU A 68 0.55 12.32 8.85
C LEU A 68 -0.87 12.86 9.12
N PRO A 69 -1.70 13.20 8.12
CA PRO A 69 -3.07 13.61 8.37
C PRO A 69 -3.95 12.49 8.92
N MET A 70 -3.73 11.24 8.51
CA MET A 70 -4.45 10.10 9.07
C MET A 70 -4.19 9.94 10.57
N LEU A 71 -2.96 10.18 11.02
CA LEU A 71 -2.61 10.17 12.45
C LEU A 71 -3.25 11.34 13.21
N ILE A 72 -3.34 12.52 12.59
CA ILE A 72 -4.06 13.66 13.17
C ILE A 72 -5.55 13.34 13.31
N ASP A 73 -6.19 12.82 12.26
CA ASP A 73 -7.60 12.42 12.28
C ASP A 73 -7.88 11.39 13.40
N LEU A 74 -6.98 10.41 13.57
CA LEU A 74 -7.05 9.44 14.66
C LEU A 74 -6.96 10.12 16.04
N GLY A 75 -6.01 11.03 16.24
CA GLY A 75 -5.86 11.77 17.49
C GLY A 75 -7.09 12.62 17.82
N VAL A 76 -7.64 13.32 16.83
CA VAL A 76 -8.88 14.11 16.98
C VAL A 76 -10.06 13.22 17.33
N ALA A 77 -10.20 12.05 16.69
CA ALA A 77 -11.26 11.09 17.00
C ALA A 77 -11.18 10.61 18.46
N VAL A 78 -10.00 10.17 18.92
CA VAL A 78 -9.80 9.71 20.30
C VAL A 78 -10.11 10.83 21.30
N PHE A 79 -9.63 12.04 21.05
CA PHE A 79 -9.91 13.20 21.90
C PHE A 79 -11.41 13.54 21.96
N PHE A 80 -12.10 13.55 20.81
CA PHE A 80 -13.52 13.83 20.73
C PHE A 80 -14.36 12.80 21.50
N PHE A 81 -14.06 11.50 21.35
CA PHE A 81 -14.76 10.45 22.09
C PHE A 81 -14.51 10.52 23.59
N TYR A 82 -13.29 10.85 24.01
CA TYR A 82 -12.95 11.06 25.42
C TYR A 82 -13.79 12.18 26.05
N VAL A 83 -13.90 13.33 25.39
CA VAL A 83 -14.64 14.50 25.93
C VAL A 83 -16.16 14.26 25.90
N ARG A 84 -16.70 13.60 24.87
CA ARG A 84 -18.16 13.59 24.62
C ARG A 84 -18.90 12.35 25.15
N PHE A 85 -18.23 11.21 25.21
CA PHE A 85 -18.87 9.90 25.44
C PHE A 85 -18.39 9.17 26.70
N ASP A 86 -17.54 9.77 27.54
CA ASP A 86 -16.96 9.15 28.75
C ASP A 86 -15.81 8.16 28.43
N ALA A 87 -14.96 7.87 29.42
CA ALA A 87 -13.70 7.16 29.25
C ALA A 87 -13.86 5.76 28.63
N THR A 88 -14.99 5.09 28.88
CA THR A 88 -15.25 3.73 28.39
C THR A 88 -15.32 3.65 26.86
N TYR A 89 -15.94 4.63 26.19
CA TYR A 89 -15.98 4.64 24.72
C TYR A 89 -14.61 4.98 24.12
N ALA A 90 -13.86 5.87 24.76
CA ALA A 90 -12.51 6.20 24.33
C ALA A 90 -11.59 4.97 24.37
N VAL A 91 -11.71 4.13 25.41
CA VAL A 91 -10.96 2.87 25.52
C VAL A 91 -11.36 1.87 24.43
N ILE A 92 -12.66 1.70 24.15
CA ILE A 92 -13.15 0.79 23.10
C ILE A 92 -12.63 1.21 21.72
N VAL A 93 -12.81 2.49 21.36
CA VAL A 93 -12.34 3.05 20.08
C VAL A 93 -10.83 2.94 19.97
N SER A 94 -10.09 3.30 21.02
CA SER A 94 -8.62 3.18 21.03
C SER A 94 -8.15 1.74 20.86
N CYS A 95 -8.83 0.76 21.45
CA CYS A 95 -8.50 -0.66 21.32
C CYS A 95 -8.72 -1.16 19.88
N ILE A 96 -9.86 -0.81 19.27
CA ILE A 96 -10.17 -1.14 17.87
C ILE A 96 -9.15 -0.50 16.93
N SER A 97 -8.86 0.80 17.10
CA SER A 97 -7.88 1.53 16.30
C SER A 97 -6.47 0.95 16.45
N PHE A 98 -6.07 0.60 17.67
CA PHE A 98 -4.77 -0.04 17.93
C PHE A 98 -4.66 -1.39 17.22
N TRP A 99 -5.67 -2.25 17.35
CA TRP A 99 -5.68 -3.56 16.72
C TRP A 99 -5.69 -3.46 15.19
N TYR A 100 -6.49 -2.54 14.64
CA TYR A 100 -6.51 -2.23 13.21
C TYR A 100 -5.13 -1.80 12.71
N LEU A 101 -4.48 -0.85 13.40
CA LEU A 101 -3.16 -0.35 13.03
C LEU A 101 -2.08 -1.44 13.14
N TYR A 102 -2.08 -2.18 14.24
CA TYR A 102 -1.13 -3.27 14.48
C TYR A 102 -1.20 -4.34 13.39
N LEU A 103 -2.41 -4.83 13.07
CA LEU A 103 -2.60 -5.81 12.01
C LEU A 103 -2.19 -5.28 10.64
N THR A 104 -2.55 -4.03 10.35
CA THR A 104 -2.18 -3.37 9.08
C THR A 104 -0.67 -3.31 8.91
N ILE A 105 0.06 -2.90 9.95
CA ILE A 105 1.53 -2.82 9.92
C ILE A 105 2.16 -4.22 9.76
N ARG A 106 1.73 -5.20 10.56
CA ARG A 106 2.26 -6.58 10.50
C ARG A 106 2.07 -7.22 9.14
N MET A 107 0.89 -7.01 8.53
CA MET A 107 0.62 -7.51 7.19
C MET A 107 1.38 -6.73 6.11
N ALA A 108 1.52 -5.41 6.27
CA ALA A 108 2.30 -4.58 5.35
C ALA A 108 3.76 -5.02 5.25
N GLN A 109 4.37 -5.44 6.37
CA GLN A 109 5.74 -5.98 6.38
C GLN A 109 5.89 -7.21 5.48
N THR A 110 4.90 -8.12 5.49
CA THR A 110 4.96 -9.37 4.71
C THR A 110 4.78 -9.13 3.19
N ARG A 111 4.08 -8.06 2.80
CA ARG A 111 3.78 -7.73 1.39
C ARG A 111 5.04 -7.47 0.57
N ALA A 112 6.06 -6.87 1.17
CA ALA A 112 7.30 -6.55 0.46
C ALA A 112 7.99 -7.83 -0.03
N ASP A 113 8.06 -8.85 0.82
CA ASP A 113 8.72 -10.11 0.48
C ASP A 113 7.91 -10.94 -0.52
N GLN A 114 6.59 -10.98 -0.38
CA GLN A 114 5.71 -11.61 -1.36
C GLN A 114 5.84 -10.96 -2.75
N ARG A 115 5.90 -9.61 -2.80
CA ARG A 115 6.05 -8.89 -4.06
C ARG A 115 7.42 -9.12 -4.69
N ARG A 116 8.48 -9.17 -3.87
CA ARG A 116 9.84 -9.52 -4.33
C ARG A 116 9.88 -10.92 -4.94
N ALA A 117 9.28 -11.90 -4.28
CA ALA A 117 9.20 -13.26 -4.80
C ALA A 117 8.47 -13.32 -6.16
N MET A 118 7.33 -12.63 -6.27
CA MET A 118 6.58 -12.51 -7.53
C MET A 118 7.42 -11.86 -8.63
N THR A 119 8.08 -10.71 -8.37
CA THR A 119 8.92 -10.03 -9.36
C THR A 119 10.13 -10.86 -9.79
N ASN A 120 10.70 -11.68 -8.91
CA ASN A 120 11.79 -12.57 -9.30
C ASN A 120 11.28 -13.73 -10.18
N ALA A 121 10.13 -14.30 -9.87
CA ALA A 121 9.52 -15.35 -10.69
C ALA A 121 9.10 -14.83 -12.08
N ASP A 122 8.57 -13.61 -12.15
CA ASP A 122 8.22 -12.90 -13.39
C ASP A 122 9.44 -12.72 -14.32
N ARG A 123 10.58 -12.27 -13.75
CA ARG A 123 11.84 -12.15 -14.50
C ARG A 123 12.35 -13.49 -15.01
N GLU A 124 12.22 -14.55 -14.21
CA GLU A 124 12.64 -15.89 -14.63
C GLU A 124 11.75 -16.42 -15.76
N GLU A 125 10.43 -16.21 -15.68
CA GLU A 125 9.50 -16.54 -16.76
C GLU A 125 9.86 -15.80 -18.06
N GLU A 126 10.13 -14.49 -17.97
CA GLU A 126 10.57 -13.69 -19.12
C GLU A 126 11.90 -14.17 -19.69
N ALA A 127 12.86 -14.54 -18.83
CA ALA A 127 14.15 -15.08 -19.27
C ALA A 127 13.97 -16.39 -20.05
N VAL A 128 13.22 -17.36 -19.50
CA VAL A 128 12.95 -18.64 -20.17
C VAL A 128 12.25 -18.44 -21.51
N LYS A 129 11.28 -17.53 -21.58
CA LYS A 129 10.57 -17.17 -22.82
C LYS A 129 11.52 -16.60 -23.86
N ASN A 130 12.35 -15.63 -23.47
CA ASN A 130 13.27 -14.96 -24.38
C ASN A 130 14.36 -15.91 -24.89
N ASP A 131 14.89 -16.77 -24.03
CA ASP A 131 15.88 -17.80 -24.40
C ASP A 131 15.30 -18.76 -25.45
N SER A 132 14.07 -19.25 -25.23
CA SER A 132 13.40 -20.17 -26.16
C SER A 132 13.19 -19.57 -27.54
N ILE A 133 12.78 -18.30 -27.62
CA ILE A 133 12.59 -17.58 -28.89
C ILE A 133 13.93 -17.33 -29.58
N THR A 134 14.95 -16.93 -28.83
CA THR A 134 16.28 -16.65 -29.38
C THR A 134 16.94 -17.92 -29.92
N SER A 135 16.71 -19.07 -29.25
CA SER A 135 17.22 -20.38 -29.66
C SER A 135 16.25 -21.18 -30.55
N TYR A 136 15.27 -20.53 -31.18
CA TYR A 136 14.22 -21.19 -31.96
C TYR A 136 14.75 -22.20 -32.99
N GLU A 137 15.79 -21.82 -33.75
CA GLU A 137 16.40 -22.70 -34.76
C GLU A 137 17.01 -23.96 -34.14
N THR A 138 17.66 -23.82 -32.98
CA THR A 138 18.28 -24.94 -32.26
C THR A 138 17.20 -25.89 -31.74
N VAL A 139 16.11 -25.36 -31.17
CA VAL A 139 15.00 -26.16 -30.67
C VAL A 139 14.36 -26.99 -31.79
N LYS A 140 14.16 -26.37 -32.97
CA LYS A 140 13.63 -27.06 -34.15
C LYS A 140 14.59 -28.10 -34.72
N TYR A 141 15.88 -27.79 -34.76
CA TYR A 141 16.91 -28.70 -35.26
C TYR A 141 17.00 -29.99 -34.44
N PHE A 142 16.90 -29.88 -33.12
CA PHE A 142 16.96 -31.02 -32.19
C PHE A 142 15.58 -31.61 -31.82
N ASN A 143 14.48 -31.11 -32.40
CA ASN A 143 13.11 -31.50 -32.08
C ASN A 143 12.80 -31.46 -30.56
N ALA A 144 13.32 -30.42 -29.87
CA ALA A 144 13.31 -30.29 -28.41
C ALA A 144 12.13 -29.48 -27.85
N GLU A 145 11.09 -29.28 -28.66
CA GLU A 145 9.96 -28.39 -28.38
C GLU A 145 9.22 -28.76 -27.09
N ASP A 146 8.91 -30.05 -26.92
CA ASP A 146 8.22 -30.56 -25.74
C ASP A 146 8.99 -30.29 -24.45
N TRP A 147 10.33 -30.27 -24.52
CA TRP A 147 11.15 -29.95 -23.36
C TRP A 147 11.05 -28.47 -23.01
N GLU A 148 11.17 -27.57 -24.00
CA GLU A 148 11.01 -26.12 -23.79
C GLU A 148 9.60 -25.75 -23.33
N PHE A 149 8.56 -26.38 -23.89
CA PHE A 149 7.18 -26.17 -23.45
C PHE A 149 6.97 -26.56 -21.99
N ARG A 150 7.59 -27.65 -21.53
CA ARG A 150 7.55 -28.03 -20.10
C ARG A 150 8.34 -27.05 -19.23
N ARG A 151 9.51 -26.61 -19.68
CA ARG A 151 10.34 -25.62 -18.98
C ARG A 151 9.57 -24.31 -18.77
N TYR A 152 8.95 -23.78 -19.84
CA TYR A 152 8.15 -22.57 -19.78
C TYR A 152 6.89 -22.74 -18.91
N ARG A 153 6.18 -23.87 -19.04
CA ARG A 153 5.00 -24.15 -18.19
C ARG A 153 5.37 -24.21 -16.70
N ASN A 154 6.54 -24.75 -16.36
CA ASN A 154 7.02 -24.74 -14.98
C ASN A 154 7.34 -23.32 -14.49
N ALA A 155 7.98 -22.49 -15.32
CA ALA A 155 8.26 -21.10 -14.98
C ALA A 155 6.97 -20.30 -14.72
N ILE A 156 5.97 -20.42 -15.61
CA ILE A 156 4.63 -19.83 -15.42
C ILE A 156 4.02 -20.30 -14.10
N ARG A 157 4.08 -21.60 -13.80
CA ARG A 157 3.49 -22.14 -12.57
C ARG A 157 4.10 -21.50 -11.32
N VAL A 158 5.42 -21.33 -11.28
CA VAL A 158 6.11 -20.67 -10.16
C VAL A 158 5.68 -19.21 -10.03
N PHE A 159 5.57 -18.49 -11.16
CA PHE A 159 5.04 -17.13 -11.17
C PHE A 159 3.59 -17.06 -10.65
N GLN A 160 2.71 -17.93 -11.13
CA GLN A 160 1.30 -17.98 -10.71
C GLN A 160 1.16 -18.30 -9.22
N GLU A 161 1.96 -19.21 -8.68
CA GLU A 161 1.96 -19.52 -7.25
C GLU A 161 2.39 -18.29 -6.42
N ALA A 162 3.39 -17.54 -6.88
CA ALA A 162 3.84 -16.31 -6.22
C ALA A 162 2.81 -15.15 -6.35
N GLU A 163 2.22 -14.97 -7.51
CA GLU A 163 1.15 -13.99 -7.77
C GLU A 163 -0.09 -14.29 -6.92
N ALA A 164 -0.45 -15.57 -6.79
CA ALA A 164 -1.53 -16.00 -5.92
C ALA A 164 -1.23 -15.61 -4.47
N GLN A 165 -0.01 -15.78 -3.95
CA GLN A 165 0.33 -15.35 -2.58
C GLN A 165 0.16 -13.85 -2.37
N VAL A 166 0.53 -13.02 -3.35
CA VAL A 166 0.33 -11.55 -3.29
C VAL A 166 -1.16 -11.22 -3.26
N THR A 167 -1.95 -11.84 -4.14
CA THR A 167 -3.39 -11.60 -4.25
C THR A 167 -4.14 -12.10 -3.01
N TRP A 168 -3.80 -13.28 -2.51
CA TRP A 168 -4.35 -13.84 -1.29
C TRP A 168 -3.98 -13.00 -0.08
N GLY A 169 -2.73 -12.52 0.01
CA GLY A 169 -2.29 -11.58 1.04
C GLY A 169 -3.13 -10.30 1.05
N MET A 170 -3.44 -9.76 -0.14
CA MET A 170 -4.27 -8.57 -0.28
C MET A 170 -5.71 -8.80 0.20
N ASN A 171 -6.33 -9.90 -0.23
CA ASN A 171 -7.70 -10.24 0.17
C ASN A 171 -7.80 -10.58 1.66
N LYS A 172 -6.83 -11.34 2.20
CA LYS A 172 -6.75 -11.63 3.65
C LYS A 172 -6.71 -10.36 4.48
N MET A 173 -5.92 -9.36 4.07
CA MET A 173 -5.87 -8.06 4.76
C MET A 173 -7.24 -7.38 4.77
N ASN A 174 -7.90 -7.31 3.61
CA ASN A 174 -9.20 -6.66 3.49
C ASN A 174 -10.26 -7.35 4.39
N VAL A 175 -10.28 -8.68 4.40
CA VAL A 175 -11.21 -9.47 5.23
C VAL A 175 -10.93 -9.24 6.71
N ILE A 176 -9.68 -9.32 7.15
CA ILE A 176 -9.31 -9.13 8.56
C ILE A 176 -9.66 -7.70 9.02
N GLN A 177 -9.34 -6.69 8.22
CA GLN A 177 -9.67 -5.30 8.53
C GLN A 177 -11.19 -5.08 8.61
N ALA A 178 -11.97 -5.67 7.69
CA ALA A 178 -13.42 -5.61 7.73
C ALA A 178 -13.99 -6.30 8.97
N LEU A 179 -13.47 -7.47 9.35
CA LEU A 179 -13.89 -8.19 10.56
C LEU A 179 -13.60 -7.38 11.83
N VAL A 180 -12.43 -6.75 11.94
CA VAL A 180 -12.09 -5.88 13.07
C VAL A 180 -13.04 -4.70 13.17
N PHE A 181 -13.35 -4.07 12.04
CA PHE A 181 -14.28 -2.94 12.00
C PHE A 181 -15.72 -3.37 12.36
N MET A 182 -16.21 -4.47 11.79
CA MET A 182 -17.54 -5.00 12.09
C MET A 182 -17.66 -5.39 13.56
N ALA A 183 -16.70 -6.14 14.10
CA ALA A 183 -16.68 -6.51 15.52
C ALA A 183 -16.65 -5.27 16.42
N GLY A 184 -15.82 -4.27 16.08
CA GLY A 184 -15.77 -3.01 16.79
C GLY A 184 -17.10 -2.25 16.80
N MET A 185 -17.75 -2.15 15.63
CA MET A 185 -19.07 -1.55 15.50
C MET A 185 -20.13 -2.29 16.32
N THR A 186 -20.14 -3.63 16.28
CA THR A 186 -21.06 -4.45 17.08
C THR A 186 -20.88 -4.20 18.57
N VAL A 187 -19.64 -4.13 19.08
CA VAL A 187 -19.36 -3.85 20.49
C VAL A 187 -19.87 -2.47 20.89
N VAL A 188 -19.62 -1.44 20.07
CA VAL A 188 -20.08 -0.07 20.32
C VAL A 188 -21.61 0.01 20.33
N LEU A 189 -22.28 -0.67 19.40
CA LEU A 189 -23.74 -0.73 19.34
C LEU A 189 -24.34 -1.43 20.55
N LEU A 190 -23.82 -2.60 20.94
CA LEU A 190 -24.30 -3.34 22.11
C LEU A 190 -24.13 -2.53 23.40
N PHE A 191 -22.97 -1.89 23.56
CA PHE A 191 -22.68 -1.04 24.72
C PHE A 191 -23.56 0.23 24.74
N GLY A 192 -23.84 0.81 23.57
CA GLY A 192 -24.79 1.90 23.42
C GLY A 192 -26.22 1.48 23.78
N SER A 193 -26.68 0.34 23.28
CA SER A 193 -28.00 -0.22 23.62
C SER A 193 -28.14 -0.49 25.12
N TYR A 194 -27.11 -1.04 25.77
CA TYR A 194 -27.09 -1.27 27.20
C TYR A 194 -27.25 0.03 28.01
N GLN A 195 -26.56 1.10 27.63
CA GLN A 195 -26.67 2.40 28.31
C GLN A 195 -28.01 3.11 28.09
N VAL A 196 -28.66 2.89 26.95
CA VAL A 196 -30.01 3.42 26.67
C VAL A 196 -31.06 2.70 27.53
N THR A 197 -30.94 1.37 27.70
CA THR A 197 -31.87 0.58 28.53
C THR A 197 -31.74 0.90 30.02
N ASN A 198 -30.53 1.23 30.51
CA ASN A 198 -30.30 1.60 31.91
C ASN A 198 -30.56 3.09 32.22
N GLU A 199 -31.40 3.78 31.43
CA GLU A 199 -31.83 5.19 31.61
C GLU A 199 -30.72 6.26 31.63
N HIS A 200 -29.47 5.96 31.28
CA HIS A 200 -28.39 6.95 31.33
C HIS A 200 -28.30 7.88 30.10
N ARG A 201 -28.89 7.53 28.93
CA ARG A 201 -28.99 8.44 27.76
C ARG A 201 -30.19 8.17 26.83
N THR A 202 -30.76 9.25 26.29
CA THR A 202 -31.82 9.23 25.26
C THR A 202 -31.36 8.63 23.92
N VAL A 203 -32.26 7.89 23.28
CA VAL A 203 -32.13 7.20 21.97
C VAL A 203 -31.53 8.07 20.85
N ALA A 204 -31.68 9.39 20.93
CA ALA A 204 -31.11 10.35 19.97
C ALA A 204 -29.57 10.34 19.91
N SER A 205 -28.88 9.88 20.97
CA SER A 205 -27.41 9.87 21.04
C SER A 205 -26.76 8.60 20.45
N THR A 206 -27.51 7.52 20.26
CA THR A 206 -27.06 6.24 19.68
C THR A 206 -27.28 6.13 18.18
N VAL A 207 -28.17 6.95 17.60
CA VAL A 207 -28.58 6.89 16.18
C VAL A 207 -27.77 7.78 15.19
N PRO A 208 -26.71 8.55 15.52
CA PRO A 208 -25.97 9.25 14.47
C PRO A 208 -25.17 8.32 13.53
N PHE A 209 -24.94 7.05 13.92
CA PHE A 209 -24.11 6.10 13.19
C PHE A 209 -24.81 5.31 12.07
N ASN A 210 -26.14 5.40 11.93
CA ASN A 210 -26.91 4.58 10.97
C ASN A 210 -27.83 5.39 10.01
N ARG A 211 -27.48 6.65 9.72
CA ARG A 211 -28.07 7.36 8.56
C ARG A 211 -27.03 7.44 7.44
N GLN A 212 -26.98 6.40 6.63
CA GLN A 212 -26.67 6.54 5.21
C GLN A 212 -27.97 6.68 4.44
#